data_AF-Q8ETE5-F1
#
_entry.id   AF-Q8ETE5-F1
#
_cell.length_a   1.000
_cell.length_b   1.000
_cell.length_c   1.000
_cell.angle_alpha   90.00
_cell.angle_beta   90.00
_cell.angle_gamma   90.00
#
_symmetry.space_group_name_H-M   'P 1'
#
loop_
_entity.id
_entity.type
_entity.pdbx_description
1 polymer ?
#
loop_
_entity_poly.entity_id
_entity_poly.type
_entity_poly.pdbx_seq_one_letter_code
_entity_poly.pdbx_strand_id
1 'polypeptide(L)'
;MLNFQGKVYYVFPGGGIEKGESPQEAAKREAYEELGLLVAIGECIAEIAYNGIQYYFAAQLIDGEFGTGKGAEFFNEGRGSYTPEWLEIDKLSFVDMRPPELVKIIQAHGDCYSRRNK
;
A
#
# COMPACT_ATOMS: atom_id res chain seq x y z
N MET A 1 3.13 8.91 -1.56
CA MET A 1 2.65 10.31 -1.48
C MET A 1 2.00 10.69 -2.80
N LEU A 2 0.79 11.25 -2.76
CA LEU A 2 0.08 11.83 -3.90
C LEU A 2 -0.08 13.34 -3.68
N ASN A 3 0.29 14.15 -4.66
CA ASN A 3 0.06 15.59 -4.64
C ASN A 3 -0.91 15.99 -5.76
N PHE A 4 -2.15 16.30 -5.41
CA PHE A 4 -3.19 16.71 -6.34
C PHE A 4 -3.74 18.09 -5.95
N GLN A 5 -3.63 19.07 -6.85
CA GLN A 5 -4.12 20.45 -6.65
C GLN A 5 -3.65 21.10 -5.34
N GLY A 6 -2.41 20.82 -4.92
CA GLY A 6 -1.82 21.37 -3.68
C GLY A 6 -2.24 20.65 -2.40
N LYS A 7 -3.00 19.55 -2.50
CA LYS A 7 -3.29 18.65 -1.38
C LYS A 7 -2.39 17.43 -1.46
N VAL A 8 -1.71 17.15 -0.35
CA VAL A 8 -0.86 15.97 -0.17
C VAL A 8 -1.61 14.94 0.65
N TYR A 9 -1.74 13.73 0.14
CA TYR A 9 -2.28 12.58 0.86
C TYR A 9 -1.47 11.33 0.53
N TYR A 10 -1.58 10.31 1.37
CA TYR A 10 -0.85 9.06 1.27
C TYR A 10 -1.82 7.92 1.05
N VAL A 11 -1.44 7.00 0.19
CA VAL A 11 -2.17 5.77 -0.14
C VAL A 11 -1.18 4.63 -0.12
N PHE A 12 -1.70 3.42 0.12
CA PHE A 12 -0.95 2.19 -0.04
C PHE A 12 -0.87 1.80 -1.53
N PRO A 13 0.19 1.09 -1.96
CA PRO A 13 0.26 0.57 -3.32
C PRO A 13 -0.88 -0.41 -3.58
N GLY A 14 -1.44 -0.40 -4.78
CA GLY A 14 -2.53 -1.29 -5.12
C GLY A 14 -3.35 -0.84 -6.32
N GLY A 15 -4.05 -1.81 -6.91
CA GLY A 15 -4.84 -1.59 -8.10
C GLY A 15 -5.94 -2.63 -8.25
N GLY A 16 -6.47 -2.73 -9.47
CA GLY A 16 -7.57 -3.65 -9.77
C GLY A 16 -7.11 -5.11 -9.76
N ILE A 17 -8.01 -5.99 -9.32
CA ILE A 17 -7.82 -7.44 -9.48
C ILE A 17 -8.14 -7.80 -10.94
N GLU A 18 -7.19 -8.41 -11.64
CA GLU A 18 -7.40 -8.84 -13.02
C GLU A 18 -8.17 -10.18 -13.10
N LYS A 19 -8.69 -10.49 -14.29
CA LYS A 19 -9.48 -11.71 -14.49
C LYS A 19 -8.62 -12.96 -14.25
N GLY A 20 -8.97 -13.70 -13.20
CA GLY A 20 -8.29 -14.94 -12.82
C GLY A 20 -7.27 -14.76 -11.69
N GLU A 21 -7.03 -13.53 -11.24
CA GLU A 21 -6.21 -13.27 -10.06
C GLU A 21 -7.02 -13.44 -8.77
N SER A 22 -6.39 -14.00 -7.75
CA SER A 22 -6.77 -13.81 -6.36
C SER A 22 -6.39 -12.39 -5.89
N PRO A 23 -7.05 -11.84 -4.84
CA PRO A 23 -6.65 -10.56 -4.26
C PRO A 23 -5.17 -10.50 -3.85
N GLN A 24 -4.60 -11.61 -3.39
CA GLN A 24 -3.20 -11.73 -3.02
C GLN A 24 -2.27 -11.66 -4.25
N GLU A 25 -2.63 -12.31 -5.35
CA GLU A 25 -1.85 -12.23 -6.60
C GLU A 25 -1.85 -10.81 -7.15
N ALA A 26 -3.01 -10.14 -7.14
CA ALA A 26 -3.11 -8.73 -7.52
C ALA A 26 -2.22 -7.86 -6.62
N ALA A 27 -2.30 -7.98 -5.30
CA ALA A 27 -1.46 -7.20 -4.38
C ALA A 27 0.05 -7.44 -4.60
N LYS A 28 0.45 -8.67 -4.91
CA LYS A 28 1.84 -9.00 -5.22
C LYS A 28 2.30 -8.36 -6.53
N ARG A 29 1.46 -8.40 -7.58
CA ARG A 29 1.74 -7.77 -8.88
C ARG A 29 1.87 -6.26 -8.72
N GLU A 30 0.91 -5.61 -8.07
CA GLU A 30 0.90 -4.16 -7.87
C GLU A 30 2.10 -3.67 -7.06
N ALA A 31 2.53 -4.40 -6.01
CA ALA A 31 3.74 -4.06 -5.28
C ALA A 31 5.00 -4.05 -6.17
N TYR A 32 5.09 -4.99 -7.12
CA TYR A 32 6.18 -5.02 -8.08
C TYR A 32 6.06 -3.91 -9.13
N GLU A 33 4.87 -3.71 -9.69
CA GLU A 33 4.62 -2.70 -10.70
C GLU A 33 4.83 -1.29 -10.16
N GLU A 34 4.29 -0.95 -8.99
CA GLU A 34 4.36 0.41 -8.45
C GLU A 34 5.67 0.70 -7.71
N LEU A 35 6.20 -0.27 -6.95
CA LEU A 35 7.34 -0.02 -6.05
C LEU A 35 8.64 -0.66 -6.53
N GLY A 36 8.58 -1.60 -7.47
CA GLY A 36 9.75 -2.40 -7.88
C GLY A 36 10.13 -3.48 -6.87
N LEU A 37 9.19 -3.88 -6.01
CA LEU A 37 9.45 -4.80 -4.90
C LEU A 37 8.79 -6.17 -5.11
N LEU A 38 9.57 -7.23 -4.86
CA LEU A 38 9.06 -8.59 -4.75
C LEU A 38 8.70 -8.85 -3.28
N VAL A 39 7.43 -9.19 -3.04
CA VAL A 39 6.90 -9.38 -1.70
C VAL A 39 6.25 -10.75 -1.51
N ALA A 40 6.29 -11.27 -0.29
CA ALA A 40 5.43 -12.34 0.18
C ALA A 40 4.17 -11.71 0.78
N ILE A 41 3.00 -12.07 0.24
CA ILE A 41 1.71 -11.62 0.76
C ILE A 41 1.31 -12.52 1.93
N GLY A 42 1.04 -11.89 3.08
CA GLY A 42 0.66 -12.54 4.33
C GLY A 42 -0.83 -12.42 4.62
N GLU A 43 -1.15 -12.15 5.89
CA GLU A 43 -2.53 -12.04 6.37
C GLU A 43 -3.28 -10.85 5.75
N CYS A 44 -4.58 -11.04 5.47
CA CYS A 44 -5.49 -9.93 5.17
C CYS A 44 -5.76 -9.20 6.49
N ILE A 45 -5.32 -7.94 6.58
CA ILE A 45 -5.47 -7.12 7.79
C ILE A 45 -6.73 -6.28 7.76
N ALA A 46 -7.29 -6.00 6.57
CA ALA A 46 -8.53 -5.26 6.43
C ALA A 46 -9.25 -5.56 5.11
N GLU A 47 -10.58 -5.52 5.17
CA GLU A 47 -11.47 -5.49 4.02
C GLU A 47 -12.35 -4.26 4.14
N ILE A 48 -12.26 -3.35 3.17
CA ILE A 48 -12.94 -2.05 3.22
C ILE A 48 -13.82 -1.89 1.97
N ALA A 49 -15.11 -1.60 2.17
CA ALA A 49 -16.04 -1.37 1.09
C ALA A 49 -15.96 0.09 0.60
N TYR A 50 -15.36 0.30 -0.57
CA TYR A 50 -15.27 1.60 -1.23
C TYR A 50 -15.19 1.42 -2.76
N ASN A 51 -16.31 1.72 -3.47
CA ASN A 51 -16.46 1.45 -4.91
C ASN A 51 -16.09 0.02 -5.33
N GLY A 52 -16.42 -0.94 -4.47
CA GLY A 52 -15.92 -2.32 -4.52
C GLY A 52 -15.38 -2.73 -3.16
N ILE A 53 -14.90 -3.97 -3.03
CA ILE A 53 -14.19 -4.43 -1.83
C ILE A 53 -12.70 -4.24 -2.07
N GLN A 54 -12.04 -3.56 -1.15
CA GLN A 54 -10.59 -3.38 -1.14
C GLN A 54 -9.99 -4.28 -0.06
N TYR A 55 -9.00 -5.08 -0.46
CA TYR A 55 -8.30 -6.01 0.42
C TYR A 55 -6.92 -5.45 0.74
N TYR A 56 -6.59 -5.36 2.03
CA TYR A 56 -5.29 -4.88 2.50
C TYR A 56 -4.56 -6.03 3.16
N PHE A 57 -3.33 -6.27 2.72
CA PHE A 57 -2.52 -7.38 3.21
C PHE A 57 -1.26 -6.88 3.91
N ALA A 58 -0.87 -7.59 4.97
CA ALA A 58 0.50 -7.51 5.45
C ALA A 58 1.41 -8.15 4.40
N ALA A 59 2.56 -7.53 4.12
CA ALA A 59 3.51 -8.02 3.15
C ALA A 59 4.93 -8.00 3.73
N GLN A 60 5.72 -9.00 3.38
CA GLN A 60 7.15 -9.07 3.72
C GLN A 60 7.98 -8.86 2.46
N LEU A 61 8.94 -7.93 2.53
CA LEU A 61 9.92 -7.72 1.46
C LEU A 61 10.79 -8.96 1.30
N ILE A 62 10.85 -9.50 0.08
CA ILE A 62 11.74 -10.61 -0.30
C ILE A 62 12.96 -10.04 -1.03
N ASP A 63 12.74 -9.23 -2.06
CA ASP A 63 13.78 -8.73 -2.96
C ASP A 63 13.26 -7.52 -3.76
N GLY A 64 14.11 -6.93 -4.61
CA GLY A 64 13.79 -5.80 -5.48
C GLY A 64 14.41 -4.49 -5.01
N GLU A 65 14.27 -3.47 -5.84
CA GLU A 65 14.83 -2.14 -5.61
C GLU A 65 13.70 -1.12 -5.53
N PHE A 66 13.51 -0.54 -4.34
CA PHE A 66 12.45 0.41 -4.08
C PHE A 66 12.54 1.64 -5.00
N GLY A 67 11.41 2.01 -5.61
CA GLY A 67 11.31 3.15 -6.51
C GLY A 67 11.67 2.84 -7.96
N THR A 68 11.99 1.58 -8.29
CA THR A 68 12.20 1.13 -9.69
C THR A 68 10.91 0.69 -10.38
N GLY A 69 9.78 0.73 -9.67
CA GLY A 69 8.46 0.47 -10.22
C GLY A 69 8.11 1.37 -11.42
N LYS A 70 7.27 0.86 -12.31
CA LYS A 70 6.82 1.49 -13.55
C LYS A 70 5.30 1.50 -13.69
N GLY A 71 4.58 1.42 -12.57
CA GLY A 71 3.12 1.37 -12.54
C GLY A 71 2.49 2.47 -13.42
N ALA A 72 1.35 2.16 -14.04
CA ALA A 72 0.70 3.09 -14.96
C ALA A 72 0.33 4.44 -14.30
N GLU A 73 0.20 4.46 -12.97
CA GLU A 73 -0.11 5.65 -12.18
C GLU A 73 1.00 6.73 -12.22
N PHE A 74 2.25 6.36 -12.55
CA PHE A 74 3.36 7.32 -12.72
C PHE A 74 3.22 8.21 -13.96
N PHE A 75 2.38 7.82 -14.93
CA PHE A 75 2.31 8.47 -16.25
C PHE A 75 1.00 9.21 -16.52
N ASN A 76 0.07 9.27 -15.57
CA ASN A 76 -1.20 9.98 -15.75
C ASN A 76 -1.04 11.48 -15.47
N GLU A 77 -0.80 12.27 -16.53
CA GLU A 77 -0.60 13.75 -16.50
C GLU A 77 -1.76 14.59 -15.94
N GLY A 78 -2.79 13.99 -15.34
CA GLY A 78 -3.94 14.67 -14.75
C GLY A 78 -4.22 14.35 -13.28
N ARG A 79 -3.45 13.46 -12.62
CA ARG A 79 -3.75 12.97 -11.26
C ARG A 79 -2.80 13.44 -10.16
N GLY A 80 -1.81 14.27 -10.49
CA GLY A 80 -0.80 14.74 -9.54
C GLY A 80 0.48 13.92 -9.58
N SER A 81 1.47 14.28 -8.76
CA SER A 81 2.71 13.50 -8.65
C SER A 81 2.55 12.36 -7.65
N TYR A 82 2.94 11.15 -8.06
CA TYR A 82 3.07 9.99 -7.18
C TYR A 82 4.53 9.76 -6.83
N THR A 83 4.85 9.75 -5.52
CA THR A 83 6.19 9.47 -5.01
C THR A 83 6.11 8.36 -3.96
N PRO A 84 6.71 7.18 -4.21
CA PRO A 84 6.73 6.13 -3.21
C PRO A 84 7.66 6.53 -2.05
N GLU A 85 7.19 6.34 -0.81
CA GLU A 85 7.93 6.70 0.41
C GLU A 85 7.79 5.63 1.48
N TRP A 86 8.88 5.37 2.20
CA TRP A 86 8.85 4.59 3.43
C TRP A 86 8.46 5.47 4.61
N LEU A 87 7.42 5.09 5.33
CA LEU A 87 6.96 5.77 6.54
C LEU A 87 7.03 4.83 7.74
N GLU A 88 7.45 5.37 8.88
CA GLU A 88 7.36 4.68 10.16
C GLU A 88 5.88 4.56 10.58
N ILE A 89 5.51 3.43 11.20
CA ILE A 89 4.12 3.11 11.55
C ILE A 89 3.50 4.14 12.51
N ASP A 90 4.30 4.67 13.44
CA ASP A 90 3.89 5.72 14.39
C ASP A 90 3.63 7.07 13.70
N LYS A 91 4.32 7.34 12.58
CA LYS A 91 4.13 8.54 11.76
C LYS A 91 2.83 8.54 10.94
N LEU A 92 2.19 7.38 10.76
CA LEU A 92 0.95 7.27 9.96
C LEU A 92 -0.19 8.14 10.50
N SER A 93 -0.25 8.39 11.81
CA SER A 93 -1.28 9.26 12.43
C SER A 93 -1.07 10.74 12.15
N PHE A 94 0.08 11.14 11.61
CA PHE A 94 0.46 12.55 11.38
C PHE A 94 0.36 12.96 9.91
N VAL A 95 -0.02 12.04 9.02
CA VAL A 95 -0.19 12.29 7.59
C VAL A 95 -1.66 12.06 7.17
N ASP A 96 -2.11 12.67 6.07
CA ASP A 96 -3.43 12.36 5.47
C ASP A 96 -3.35 10.99 4.79
N MET A 97 -3.41 9.91 5.59
CA MET A 97 -3.41 8.54 5.11
C MET A 97 -4.83 8.11 4.72
N ARG A 98 -4.96 7.47 3.56
CA ARG A 98 -6.24 6.98 3.06
C ARG A 98 -6.20 5.49 2.77
N PRO A 99 -7.20 4.72 3.22
CA PRO A 99 -8.33 5.15 4.07
C PRO A 99 -7.90 5.34 5.55
N PRO A 100 -8.47 6.32 6.28
CA PRO A 100 -8.01 6.69 7.63
C PRO A 100 -8.24 5.59 8.68
N GLU A 101 -9.25 4.74 8.51
CA GLU A 101 -9.49 3.60 9.39
C GLU A 101 -8.33 2.59 9.41
N LEU A 102 -7.56 2.51 8.32
CA LEU A 102 -6.47 1.55 8.18
C LEU A 102 -5.27 1.88 9.07
N VAL A 103 -5.07 3.16 9.40
CA VAL A 103 -4.00 3.60 10.33
C VAL A 103 -4.12 2.89 11.67
N LYS A 104 -5.34 2.81 12.22
CA LYS A 104 -5.60 2.17 13.51
C LYS A 104 -5.36 0.66 13.45
N ILE A 105 -5.78 0.03 12.35
CA ILE A 105 -5.60 -1.42 12.13
C ILE A 105 -4.11 -1.76 12.06
N ILE A 106 -3.34 -1.00 11.28
CA ILE A 106 -1.90 -1.21 11.12
C ILE A 106 -1.16 -1.01 12.44
N GLN A 107 -1.47 0.04 13.19
CA GLN A 107 -0.83 0.29 14.48
C GLN A 107 -1.12 -0.83 15.49
N ALA A 108 -2.36 -1.33 15.53
CA ALA A 108 -2.71 -2.49 16.35
C ALA A 108 -1.97 -3.79 15.93
N HIS A 109 -1.81 -4.02 14.63
CA HIS A 109 -1.04 -5.17 14.11
C HIS A 109 0.48 -5.01 14.36
N GLY A 110 1.05 -3.83 14.18
CA GLY A 110 2.47 -3.54 14.39
C GLY A 110 2.92 -3.74 15.84
N ASP A 111 2.07 -3.37 16.79
CA ASP A 111 2.28 -3.64 18.22
C ASP A 111 2.29 -5.15 18.54
N CYS A 112 1.54 -5.95 17.78
CA CYS A 112 1.53 -7.40 17.93
C CYS A 112 2.77 -8.06 17.32
N TYR A 113 3.27 -7.53 16.19
CA TYR A 113 4.47 -8.06 15.53
C TYR A 113 5.75 -7.79 16.34
N SER A 114 5.87 -6.58 16.93
CA SER A 114 7.01 -6.22 17.79
C SER A 114 7.06 -7.00 19.11
N ARG A 115 5.91 -7.47 19.61
CA ARG A 115 5.82 -8.32 20.82
C ARG A 115 6.06 -9.80 20.58
N ARG A 116 5.86 -10.30 19.35
CA ARG A 116 6.07 -11.73 19.01
C ARG A 116 7.53 -12.06 18.65
N ASN A 117 8.36 -11.06 18.34
CA ASN A 117 9.77 -11.22 17.96
C ASN A 117 10.76 -10.73 19.03
N LYS A 118 10.34 -10.71 20.30
CA LYS A 118 11.21 -10.59 21.48
C LYS A 118 11.26 -11.91 22.21
#